data_AF-A0A285TD62-F1
#
_entry.id   AF-A0A285TD62-F1
#
_cell.length_a   1.000
_cell.length_b   1.000
_cell.length_c   1.000
_cell.angle_alpha   90.00
_cell.angle_beta   90.00
_cell.angle_gamma   90.00
#
_symmetry.space_group_name_H-M   'P 1'
#
loop_
_entity.id
_entity.type
_entity.pdbx_description
1 polymer ?
#
loop_
_entity_poly.entity_id
_entity_poly.type
_entity_poly.pdbx_seq_one_letter_code
_entity_poly.pdbx_strand_id
1 'polypeptide(L)'
;MNIEKFREVIARRIYVEEISQGEWADGIEECQKKEIELLTEDIPTTIDFLKNECTADEYSWISEVIDDVVNIVPSKEFVQCYKDLMIKFPEECTKYNIAGSIESAEAILRWEAEHGEES
;
A
#
# COMPACT_ATOMS: atom_id res chain seq x y z
N MET A 1 5.51 -5.89 10.41
CA MET A 1 4.12 -6.21 10.05
C MET A 1 3.82 -7.66 10.37
N ASN A 2 2.63 -7.95 10.91
CA ASN A 2 2.08 -9.32 10.97
C ASN A 2 1.44 -9.73 9.63
N ILE A 3 2.13 -10.59 8.86
CA ILE A 3 1.72 -11.00 7.51
C ILE A 3 0.40 -11.80 7.50
N GLU A 4 0.19 -12.66 8.49
CA GLU A 4 -1.05 -13.45 8.59
C GLU A 4 -2.27 -12.53 8.75
N LYS A 5 -2.19 -11.56 9.67
CA LYS A 5 -3.23 -10.55 9.86
C LYS A 5 -3.42 -9.66 8.63
N PHE A 6 -2.34 -9.29 7.96
CA PHE A 6 -2.42 -8.53 6.71
C PHE A 6 -3.24 -9.29 5.66
N ARG A 7 -2.95 -10.58 5.46
CA ARG A 7 -3.71 -11.43 4.53
C ARG A 7 -5.17 -11.63 4.94
N GLU A 8 -5.46 -11.70 6.23
CA GLU A 8 -6.85 -11.72 6.72
C GLU A 8 -7.60 -10.42 6.37
N VAL A 9 -6.94 -9.26 6.49
CA VAL A 9 -7.52 -7.96 6.10
C VAL A 9 -7.76 -7.89 4.59
N ILE A 10 -6.80 -8.33 3.77
CA ILE A 10 -6.97 -8.39 2.31
C ILE A 10 -8.13 -9.32 1.93
N ALA A 11 -8.22 -10.52 2.52
CA ALA A 11 -9.32 -11.44 2.27
C ALA A 11 -10.69 -10.83 2.65
N ARG A 12 -10.73 -10.06 3.75
CA ARG A 12 -11.94 -9.33 4.14
C ARG A 12 -12.28 -8.21 3.16
N ARG A 13 -11.29 -7.47 2.67
CA ARG A 13 -11.46 -6.40 1.68
C ARG A 13 -12.05 -6.95 0.39
N ILE A 14 -11.47 -8.03 -0.14
CA ILE A 14 -11.98 -8.75 -1.33
C ILE A 14 -13.44 -9.15 -1.11
N TYR A 15 -13.74 -9.80 0.01
CA TYR A 15 -15.12 -10.20 0.32
C TYR A 15 -16.08 -9.01 0.34
N VAL A 16 -15.71 -7.90 1.00
CA VAL A 16 -16.55 -6.70 1.07
C VAL A 16 -16.78 -6.12 -0.33
N GLU A 17 -15.75 -6.05 -1.17
CA GLU A 17 -15.87 -5.55 -2.53
C GLU A 17 -16.78 -6.43 -3.41
N GLU A 18 -16.64 -7.75 -3.31
CA GLU A 18 -17.50 -8.71 -4.02
C GLU A 18 -18.97 -8.60 -3.61
N ILE A 19 -19.27 -8.51 -2.31
CA ILE A 19 -20.67 -8.46 -1.84
C ILE A 19 -21.31 -7.09 -2.00
N SER A 20 -20.51 -6.02 -1.92
CA SER A 20 -21.02 -4.66 -1.96
C SER A 20 -21.03 -4.07 -3.35
N GLN A 21 -20.21 -4.59 -4.27
CA GLN A 21 -19.96 -4.01 -5.58
C GLN A 21 -19.65 -2.50 -5.51
N GLY A 22 -18.99 -2.06 -4.43
CA GLY A 22 -18.67 -0.64 -4.19
C GLY A 22 -19.74 0.16 -3.44
N GLU A 23 -20.92 -0.41 -3.16
CA GLU A 23 -22.02 0.29 -2.46
C GLU A 23 -21.82 0.37 -0.94
N TRP A 24 -20.85 -0.36 -0.38
CA TRP A 24 -20.55 -0.36 1.05
C TRP A 24 -19.20 0.27 1.35
N ALA A 25 -19.07 1.54 1.00
CA ALA A 25 -17.86 2.33 1.15
C ALA A 25 -17.27 2.28 2.57
N ASP A 26 -18.12 2.33 3.61
CA ASP A 26 -17.67 2.25 5.02
C ASP A 26 -16.89 0.95 5.31
N GLY A 27 -17.33 -0.19 4.75
CA GLY A 27 -16.64 -1.47 4.94
C GLY A 27 -15.31 -1.56 4.21
N ILE A 28 -15.19 -0.89 3.06
CA ILE A 28 -13.93 -0.78 2.29
C ILE A 28 -12.95 0.10 3.06
N GLU A 29 -13.40 1.28 3.52
CA GLU A 29 -12.60 2.22 4.29
C GLU A 29 -12.09 1.59 5.60
N GLU A 30 -12.91 0.81 6.29
CA GLU A 30 -12.50 0.06 7.48
C GLU A 30 -11.38 -0.97 7.18
N CYS A 31 -11.41 -1.61 6.01
CA CYS A 31 -10.35 -2.54 5.61
C CYS A 31 -9.07 -1.78 5.24
N GLN A 32 -9.17 -0.70 4.47
CA GLN A 32 -8.03 0.14 4.10
C GLN A 32 -7.32 0.71 5.33
N LYS A 33 -8.06 1.20 6.33
CA LYS A 33 -7.47 1.68 7.60
C LYS A 33 -6.65 0.61 8.31
N LYS A 34 -7.19 -0.61 8.44
CA LYS A 34 -6.47 -1.73 9.07
C LYS A 34 -5.26 -2.18 8.25
N GLU A 35 -5.38 -2.12 6.93
CA GLU A 35 -4.27 -2.41 6.02
C GLU A 35 -3.12 -1.42 6.25
N ILE A 36 -3.42 -0.12 6.27
CA ILE A 36 -2.47 0.95 6.55
C ILE A 36 -1.82 0.78 7.94
N GLU A 37 -2.62 0.50 8.98
CA GLU A 37 -2.11 0.26 10.33
C GLU A 37 -1.08 -0.89 10.36
N LEU A 38 -1.35 -1.98 9.64
CA LEU A 38 -0.44 -3.14 9.59
C LEU A 38 0.82 -2.85 8.75
N LEU A 39 0.67 -2.18 7.61
CA LEU A 39 1.79 -1.82 6.74
C LEU A 39 2.75 -0.84 7.42
N THR A 40 2.22 0.08 8.23
CA THR A 40 2.99 1.10 8.97
C THR A 40 3.54 0.63 10.32
N GLU A 41 3.05 -0.50 10.85
CA GLU A 41 3.46 -1.08 12.16
C GLU A 41 4.99 -1.28 12.25
N ASP A 42 5.60 -1.78 11.17
CA ASP A 42 7.04 -2.02 11.08
C ASP A 42 7.44 -2.08 9.60
N ILE A 43 7.90 -0.93 9.10
CA ILE A 43 8.30 -0.69 7.71
C ILE A 43 9.42 -1.64 7.25
N PRO A 44 10.51 -1.87 8.00
CA PRO A 44 11.52 -2.87 7.62
C PRO A 44 10.92 -4.26 7.32
N THR A 45 10.04 -4.76 8.18
CA THR A 45 9.37 -6.05 7.95
C THR A 45 8.40 -5.99 6.76
N THR A 46 7.70 -4.86 6.56
CA THR A 46 6.85 -4.65 5.38
C THR A 46 7.67 -4.69 4.08
N ILE A 47 8.85 -4.05 4.06
CA ILE A 47 9.78 -4.08 2.92
C ILE A 47 10.26 -5.50 2.64
N ASP A 48 10.60 -6.27 3.68
CA ASP A 48 11.02 -7.67 3.52
C ASP A 48 9.90 -8.53 2.91
N PHE A 49 8.67 -8.36 3.39
CA PHE A 49 7.48 -8.98 2.80
C PHE A 49 7.32 -8.62 1.32
N LEU A 50 7.41 -7.33 0.96
CA LEU A 50 7.29 -6.87 -0.43
C LEU A 50 8.31 -7.55 -1.35
N LYS A 51 9.56 -7.66 -0.90
CA LYS A 51 10.64 -8.28 -1.69
C LYS A 51 10.44 -9.79 -1.88
N ASN A 52 10.05 -10.49 -0.82
CA ASN A 52 10.18 -11.94 -0.75
C ASN A 52 8.85 -12.70 -0.92
N GLU A 53 7.76 -12.17 -0.39
CA GLU A 53 6.50 -12.92 -0.21
C GLU A 53 5.30 -12.30 -0.93
N CYS A 54 5.36 -11.01 -1.26
CA CYS A 54 4.26 -10.29 -1.87
C CYS A 54 3.87 -10.87 -3.23
N THR A 55 2.57 -11.09 -3.36
CA THR A 55 1.89 -11.55 -4.56
C THR A 55 1.40 -10.39 -5.41
N ALA A 56 1.06 -10.67 -6.68
CA ALA A 56 0.49 -9.70 -7.60
C ALA A 56 -0.82 -9.05 -7.09
N ASP A 57 -1.67 -9.85 -6.43
CA ASP A 57 -2.95 -9.37 -5.91
C ASP A 57 -2.73 -8.45 -4.70
N GLU A 58 -1.91 -8.88 -3.73
CA GLU A 58 -1.52 -8.03 -2.58
C GLU A 58 -0.84 -6.73 -3.05
N TYR A 59 0.02 -6.80 -4.07
CA TYR A 59 0.61 -5.60 -4.69
C TYR A 59 -0.44 -4.68 -5.30
N SER A 60 -1.52 -5.21 -5.87
CA SER A 60 -2.60 -4.37 -6.41
C SER A 60 -3.37 -3.67 -5.28
N TRP A 61 -3.69 -4.38 -4.20
CA TRP A 61 -4.42 -3.81 -3.05
C TRP A 61 -3.65 -2.72 -2.31
N ILE A 62 -2.35 -2.93 -2.10
CA ILE A 62 -1.47 -1.94 -1.44
C ILE A 62 -1.40 -0.66 -2.27
N SER A 63 -1.59 -0.72 -3.59
CA SER A 63 -1.47 0.44 -4.46
C SER A 63 -2.52 1.52 -4.19
N GLU A 64 -3.62 1.13 -3.57
CA GLU A 64 -4.71 2.03 -3.19
C GLU A 64 -4.46 2.77 -1.87
N VAL A 65 -3.46 2.36 -1.09
CA VAL A 65 -3.18 2.91 0.25
C VAL A 65 -1.71 3.31 0.44
N ILE A 66 -0.89 3.18 -0.60
CA ILE A 66 0.56 3.40 -0.50
C ILE A 66 0.92 4.86 -0.14
N ASP A 67 0.18 5.82 -0.67
CA ASP A 67 0.34 7.23 -0.36
C ASP A 67 -0.01 7.51 1.11
N ASP A 68 -1.08 6.92 1.64
CA ASP A 68 -1.44 7.00 3.06
C ASP A 68 -0.36 6.38 3.97
N VAL A 69 0.20 5.22 3.58
CA VAL A 69 1.31 4.60 4.32
C VAL A 69 2.51 5.54 4.38
N VAL A 70 2.84 6.19 3.27
CA VAL A 70 3.97 7.11 3.17
C VAL A 70 3.71 8.43 3.89
N ASN A 71 2.47 8.88 3.93
CA ASN A 71 2.04 10.05 4.70
C ASN A 71 2.20 9.81 6.22
N ILE A 72 1.99 8.59 6.70
CA ILE A 72 2.16 8.23 8.12
C ILE A 72 3.63 7.95 8.45
N VAL A 73 4.31 7.19 7.60
CA VAL A 73 5.74 6.85 7.79
C VAL A 73 6.52 7.15 6.50
N PRO A 74 7.06 8.37 6.36
CA PRO A 74 7.85 8.75 5.19
C PRO A 74 9.09 7.86 5.03
N SER A 75 9.09 6.98 4.04
CA SER A 75 10.19 6.05 3.76
C SER A 75 10.52 5.96 2.28
N LYS A 76 11.67 6.53 1.90
CA LYS A 76 12.21 6.43 0.53
C LYS A 76 12.52 4.98 0.15
N GLU A 77 13.00 4.18 1.10
CA GLU A 77 13.32 2.77 0.86
C GLU A 77 12.05 1.95 0.56
N PHE A 78 10.97 2.21 1.30
CA PHE A 78 9.68 1.56 1.07
C PHE A 78 9.13 1.89 -0.32
N VAL A 79 9.08 3.18 -0.69
CA VAL A 79 8.58 3.60 -2.01
C VAL A 79 9.44 3.03 -3.14
N GLN A 80 10.76 3.03 -3.00
CA GLN A 80 11.63 2.44 -4.01
C GLN A 80 11.42 0.93 -4.12
N CYS A 81 11.34 0.21 -3.00
CA CYS A 81 11.05 -1.22 -2.99
C CYS A 81 9.73 -1.53 -3.69
N TYR A 82 8.69 -0.73 -3.43
CA TYR A 82 7.39 -0.90 -4.04
C TYR A 82 7.41 -0.61 -5.55
N LYS A 83 8.16 0.42 -5.96
CA LYS A 83 8.40 0.76 -7.36
C LYS A 83 9.12 -0.36 -8.11
N ASP A 84 10.07 -1.03 -7.48
CA ASP A 84 10.81 -2.15 -8.09
C ASP A 84 9.87 -3.34 -8.41
N LEU A 85 8.75 -3.48 -7.69
CA LEU A 85 7.73 -4.50 -8.00
C LEU A 85 7.03 -4.28 -9.34
N MET A 86 7.09 -3.09 -9.94
CA MET A 86 6.59 -2.87 -11.31
C MET A 86 7.28 -3.79 -12.33
N ILE A 87 8.54 -4.16 -12.08
CA ILE A 87 9.30 -5.09 -12.92
C ILE A 87 8.79 -6.53 -12.73
N LYS A 88 8.38 -6.88 -11.52
CA LYS A 88 7.86 -8.21 -11.15
C LYS A 88 6.40 -8.41 -11.58
N PHE A 89 5.60 -7.36 -11.52
CA PHE A 89 4.15 -7.35 -11.76
C PHE A 89 3.74 -6.27 -12.78
N PRO A 90 4.22 -6.34 -14.03
CA PRO A 90 3.96 -5.31 -15.03
C PRO A 90 2.49 -5.27 -15.49
N GLU A 91 1.77 -6.38 -15.41
CA GLU A 91 0.36 -6.46 -15.81
C GLU A 91 -0.53 -5.71 -14.83
N GLU A 92 -0.33 -5.94 -13.53
CA GLU A 92 -1.01 -5.28 -12.42
C GLU A 92 -0.71 -3.78 -12.43
N CYS A 93 0.56 -3.43 -12.64
CA CYS A 93 0.97 -2.03 -12.76
C CYS A 93 0.20 -1.28 -13.84
N THR A 94 -0.02 -1.94 -14.99
CA THR A 94 -0.78 -1.35 -16.11
C THR A 94 -2.28 -1.31 -15.80
N LYS A 95 -2.82 -2.42 -15.29
CA LYS A 95 -4.26 -2.60 -15.03
C LYS A 95 -4.79 -1.61 -13.99
N TYR A 96 -4.04 -1.39 -12.92
CA TYR A 96 -4.46 -0.57 -11.78
C TYR A 96 -3.81 0.81 -11.75
N ASN A 97 -3.07 1.19 -12.80
CA ASN A 97 -2.34 2.46 -12.87
C ASN A 97 -1.43 2.70 -11.64
N ILE A 98 -0.70 1.67 -11.20
CA ILE A 98 0.11 1.71 -9.98
C ILE A 98 1.24 2.75 -10.08
N ALA A 99 1.69 3.08 -11.30
CA ALA A 99 2.62 4.18 -11.54
C ALA A 99 2.08 5.50 -10.96
N GLY A 100 0.77 5.78 -11.10
CA GLY A 100 0.14 6.97 -10.53
C GLY A 100 0.15 6.97 -9.00
N SER A 101 -0.14 5.82 -8.38
CA SER A 101 -0.05 5.69 -6.91
C SER A 101 1.38 5.93 -6.39
N ILE A 102 2.39 5.41 -7.10
CA ILE A 102 3.80 5.64 -6.78
C ILE A 102 4.15 7.13 -6.93
N GLU A 103 3.68 7.79 -7.99
CA GLU A 103 3.91 9.24 -8.19
C GLU A 103 3.34 10.08 -7.03
N SER A 104 2.14 9.72 -6.54
CA SER A 104 1.53 10.34 -5.34
C SER A 104 2.39 10.14 -4.10
N ALA A 105 2.83 8.91 -3.83
CA ALA A 105 3.71 8.60 -2.71
C ALA A 105 5.06 9.34 -2.80
N GLU A 106 5.67 9.41 -3.98
CA GLU A 106 6.90 10.18 -4.20
C GLU A 106 6.68 11.69 -4.01
N ALA A 107 5.49 12.22 -4.34
CA ALA A 107 5.14 13.62 -4.12
C ALA A 107 5.09 13.96 -2.62
N ILE A 108 4.53 13.07 -1.80
CA ILE A 108 4.53 13.20 -0.34
C ILE A 108 5.98 13.24 0.17
N LEU A 109 6.83 12.31 -0.26
CA LEU A 109 8.25 12.29 0.15
C LEU A 109 9.00 13.57 -0.24
N ARG A 110 8.67 14.18 -1.39
CA ARG A 110 9.23 15.47 -1.80
C ARG A 110 8.75 16.60 -0.89
N TRP A 111 7.45 16.65 -0.62
CA TRP A 111 6.86 17.65 0.26
C TRP A 111 7.47 17.59 1.67
N GLU A 112 7.57 16.39 2.25
CA GLU A 112 8.19 16.15 3.56
C GLU A 112 9.68 16.54 3.58
N ALA A 113 10.43 16.27 2.51
CA ALA A 113 11.83 16.68 2.44
C ALA A 113 12.02 18.21 2.34
N GLU A 114 11.02 18.93 1.83
CA GLU A 114 11.05 20.38 1.67
C GLU A 114 10.48 21.13 2.90
N HIS A 115 9.56 20.51 3.65
CA HIS A 115 8.77 21.19 4.71
C HIS A 115 8.80 20.48 6.09
N GLY A 116 9.31 19.26 6.18
CA GLY A 116 9.28 18.44 7.40
C GLY A 116 10.33 18.81 8.47
N GLU A 117 11.27 19.71 8.17
CA GLU A 117 12.27 20.18 9.14
C GLU A 117 11.72 21.21 10.17
N GLU A 118 10.44 21.58 10.10
CA GLU A 118 9.81 22.57 11.01
C GLU A 118 8.97 21.95 12.17
N SER A 119 9.10 20.66 12.48
CA SER A 119 8.36 20.01 13.59
C SER A 119 9.20 19.60 14.80
#